data_AF-A0A1I5X0D2-F1
#
_entry.id   AF-A0A1I5X0D2-F1
#
_cell.length_a   1.000
_cell.length_b   1.000
_cell.length_c   1.000
_cell.angle_alpha   90.00
_cell.angle_beta   90.00
_cell.angle_gamma   90.00
#
_symmetry.space_group_name_H-M   'P 1'
#
loop_
_entity.id
_entity.type
_entity.pdbx_description
1 polymer ?
#
loop_
_entity_poly.entity_id
_entity_poly.type
_entity_poly.pdbx_seq_one_letter_code
_entity_poly.pdbx_strand_id
1 'polypeptide(L)'
;MISSPDGSVQVTVNVTDHGSPVYTVAYHKAEVIQTSRLGLRLADADYTQGLALTNAGKAQRVTDAYTLANDKRANCRYETNRQELTFAGSKGRKINIIFPISNDGVAFRYLLPGKSDEVQRVLSESTIFHLPAAARAWLHPHAVAQTGWANTQPSYKENYQMGRAGRFQPSFKQAENGYC
;
A
#
# COMPACT_ATOMS: atom_id res chain seq x y z
N MET A 1 -11.84 -8.00 10.09
CA MET A 1 -10.59 -7.84 10.86
C MET A 1 -9.70 -9.04 10.58
N ILE A 2 -8.40 -8.81 10.45
CA ILE A 2 -7.37 -9.80 10.16
C ILE A 2 -6.25 -9.57 11.18
N SER A 3 -5.79 -10.60 11.88
CA SER A 3 -4.79 -10.47 12.95
C SER A 3 -3.48 -11.17 12.58
N SER A 4 -2.35 -10.67 13.09
CA SER A 4 -1.06 -11.37 13.08
C SER A 4 -1.13 -12.70 13.82
N PRO A 5 -0.14 -13.59 13.64
CA PRO A 5 0.03 -14.80 14.44
C PRO A 5 -0.19 -14.67 15.95
N ASP A 6 0.35 -13.63 16.55
CA ASP A 6 0.28 -13.36 18.00
C ASP A 6 -0.82 -12.36 18.38
N GLY A 7 -1.57 -11.85 17.41
CA GLY A 7 -2.62 -10.84 17.60
C GLY A 7 -2.12 -9.43 17.93
N SER A 8 -0.81 -9.17 17.93
CA SER A 8 -0.22 -7.86 18.20
C SER A 8 -0.52 -6.84 17.10
N VAL A 9 -0.55 -7.25 15.83
CA VAL A 9 -0.90 -6.41 14.67
C VAL A 9 -2.28 -6.81 14.16
N GLN A 10 -3.17 -5.84 13.97
CA GLN A 10 -4.53 -6.08 13.49
C GLN A 10 -4.88 -5.10 12.38
N VAL A 11 -5.40 -5.64 11.27
CA VAL A 11 -5.90 -4.86 10.13
C VAL A 11 -7.41 -4.98 10.06
N THR A 12 -8.09 -3.86 9.98
CA THR A 12 -9.53 -3.83 9.70
C THR A 12 -9.74 -3.25 8.31
N VAL A 13 -10.49 -3.95 7.47
CA VAL A 13 -10.83 -3.53 6.11
C VAL A 13 -12.34 -3.35 6.02
N ASN A 14 -12.78 -2.21 5.51
CA ASN A 14 -14.18 -1.85 5.33
C ASN A 14 -14.39 -1.26 3.92
N VAL A 15 -15.66 -1.01 3.59
CA VAL A 15 -16.07 -0.29 2.39
C VAL A 15 -16.92 0.90 2.85
N THR A 16 -16.64 2.09 2.33
CA THR A 16 -17.43 3.30 2.64
C THR A 16 -18.81 3.24 1.94
N ASP A 17 -19.71 4.15 2.30
CA ASP A 17 -21.03 4.27 1.66
C ASP A 17 -20.96 4.53 0.15
N HIS A 18 -19.86 5.14 -0.32
CA HIS A 18 -19.57 5.36 -1.74
C HIS A 18 -18.89 4.16 -2.43
N GLY A 19 -18.70 3.04 -1.73
CA GLY A 19 -18.07 1.85 -2.28
C GLY A 19 -16.54 1.94 -2.38
N SER A 20 -15.87 2.79 -1.58
CA SER A 20 -14.40 2.87 -1.55
C SER A 20 -13.83 1.93 -0.49
N PRO A 21 -12.91 1.02 -0.84
CA PRO A 21 -12.23 0.19 0.16
C PRO A 21 -11.30 1.02 1.03
N VAL A 22 -11.38 0.83 2.35
CA VAL A 22 -10.54 1.50 3.34
C VAL A 22 -10.00 0.50 4.36
N TYR A 23 -8.86 0.83 4.97
CA TYR A 23 -8.28 0.03 6.03
C TYR A 23 -7.75 0.88 7.20
N THR A 24 -7.65 0.25 8.36
CA THR A 24 -6.93 0.74 9.54
C THR A 24 -5.95 -0.32 10.03
N VAL A 25 -4.91 0.09 10.74
CA VAL A 25 -3.94 -0.81 11.38
C VAL A 25 -3.78 -0.43 12.85
N ALA A 26 -3.89 -1.43 13.72
CA ALA A 26 -3.59 -1.31 15.13
C ALA A 26 -2.41 -2.21 15.52
N TYR A 27 -1.52 -1.68 16.37
CA TYR A 27 -0.43 -2.42 16.99
C TYR A 27 -0.59 -2.36 18.52
N HIS A 28 -0.67 -3.51 19.18
CA HIS A 28 -1.02 -3.63 20.61
C HIS A 28 -2.22 -2.75 21.02
N LYS A 29 -3.28 -2.77 20.20
CA LYS A 29 -4.52 -1.97 20.34
C LYS A 29 -4.38 -0.46 20.11
N ALA A 30 -3.17 0.06 19.85
CA ALA A 30 -2.98 1.45 19.45
C ALA A 30 -3.12 1.59 17.93
N GLU A 31 -3.96 2.52 17.46
CA GLU A 31 -4.09 2.83 16.03
C GLU A 31 -2.80 3.49 15.51
N VAL A 32 -2.13 2.82 14.58
CA VAL A 32 -0.88 3.28 13.95
C VAL A 32 -1.08 3.72 12.51
N ILE A 33 -2.13 3.22 11.84
CA ILE A 33 -2.63 3.72 10.56
C ILE A 33 -4.13 3.98 10.73
N GLN A 34 -4.51 5.24 10.62
CA GLN A 34 -5.89 5.68 10.64
C GLN A 34 -6.58 5.31 9.33
N THR A 35 -7.90 5.53 9.25
CA THR A 35 -8.70 5.21 8.05
C THR A 35 -8.02 5.71 6.78
N SER A 36 -7.59 4.73 5.97
CA SER A 36 -6.73 4.92 4.81
C SER A 36 -7.36 4.25 3.60
N ARG A 37 -7.32 4.92 2.45
CA ARG A 37 -7.93 4.41 1.21
C ARG A 37 -7.05 3.35 0.55
N LEU A 38 -7.71 2.42 -0.13
CA LEU A 38 -7.15 1.53 -1.14
C LEU A 38 -7.86 1.82 -2.46
N GLY A 39 -7.16 1.68 -3.57
CA GLY A 39 -7.78 1.85 -4.88
C GLY A 39 -6.77 1.88 -6.02
N LEU A 40 -7.16 1.28 -7.13
CA LEU A 40 -6.36 1.19 -8.35
C LEU A 40 -7.23 1.64 -9.53
N ARG A 41 -6.71 2.53 -10.38
CA ARG A 41 -7.40 2.95 -11.61
C ARG A 41 -6.62 2.41 -12.80
N LEU A 42 -7.31 1.64 -13.64
CA LEU A 42 -6.81 1.16 -14.93
C LEU A 42 -7.39 2.00 -16.06
N ALA A 43 -6.88 1.81 -17.27
CA ALA A 43 -7.41 2.49 -18.46
C ALA A 43 -8.87 2.11 -18.77
N ASP A 44 -9.28 0.91 -18.39
CA ASP A 44 -10.56 0.29 -18.74
C ASP A 44 -11.42 -0.07 -17.51
N ALA A 45 -10.92 0.17 -16.29
CA ALA A 45 -11.62 -0.04 -15.02
C ALA A 45 -11.20 0.93 -13.93
N ASP A 46 -12.14 1.19 -13.03
CA ASP A 46 -11.91 2.00 -11.83
C ASP A 46 -12.26 1.16 -10.59
N TYR A 47 -11.26 0.92 -9.73
CA TYR A 47 -11.40 0.20 -8.47
C TYR A 47 -11.23 1.13 -7.26
N THR A 48 -11.58 2.42 -7.40
CA THR A 48 -11.48 3.42 -6.31
C THR A 48 -12.80 3.65 -5.57
N GLN A 49 -13.94 3.32 -6.18
CA GLN A 49 -15.29 3.58 -5.66
C GLN A 49 -16.32 2.62 -6.28
N GLY A 50 -17.54 2.60 -5.74
CA GLY A 50 -18.62 1.75 -6.25
C GLY A 50 -18.35 0.25 -6.14
N LEU A 51 -17.43 -0.16 -5.26
CA LEU A 51 -17.10 -1.54 -4.99
C LEU A 51 -17.88 -2.08 -3.79
N ALA A 52 -18.18 -3.37 -3.81
CA ALA A 52 -18.65 -4.12 -2.64
C ALA A 52 -17.63 -5.22 -2.30
N LEU A 53 -17.44 -5.50 -1.01
CA LEU A 53 -16.71 -6.68 -0.57
C LEU A 53 -17.61 -7.91 -0.82
N THR A 54 -17.25 -8.73 -1.81
CA THR A 54 -18.05 -9.87 -2.25
C THR A 54 -17.55 -11.21 -1.71
N ASN A 55 -16.28 -11.27 -1.31
CA ASN A 55 -15.73 -12.43 -0.63
C ASN A 55 -14.62 -11.98 0.34
N ALA A 56 -14.67 -12.50 1.56
CA ALA A 56 -13.57 -12.41 2.51
C ALA A 56 -13.13 -13.84 2.80
N GLY A 57 -12.13 -14.32 2.03
CA GLY A 57 -11.61 -15.67 2.21
C GLY A 57 -11.17 -15.89 3.66
N LYS A 58 -11.04 -17.16 4.10
CA LYS A 58 -10.54 -17.43 5.45
C LYS A 58 -9.09 -16.96 5.56
N ALA A 59 -8.74 -16.34 6.68
CA ALA A 59 -7.33 -16.10 7.00
C ALA A 59 -6.60 -17.44 7.11
N GLN A 60 -5.44 -17.55 6.46
CA GLN A 60 -4.63 -18.75 6.46
C GLN A 60 -3.27 -18.44 7.07
N ARG A 61 -2.81 -19.32 7.97
CA ARG A 61 -1.44 -19.29 8.44
C ARG A 61 -0.52 -19.69 7.29
N VAL A 62 0.47 -18.85 7.00
CA VAL A 62 1.51 -19.11 6.01
C VAL A 62 2.85 -19.03 6.71
N THR A 63 3.65 -20.07 6.53
CA THR A 63 5.02 -20.16 7.04
C THR A 63 5.95 -20.50 5.90
N ASP A 64 7.13 -19.89 5.88
CA ASP A 64 8.18 -20.19 4.90
C ASP A 64 9.57 -20.14 5.56
N ALA A 65 10.51 -20.87 5.00
CA ALA A 65 11.90 -20.91 5.43
C ALA A 65 12.81 -20.95 4.20
N TYR A 66 13.65 -19.94 4.05
CA TYR A 66 14.50 -19.75 2.88
C TYR A 66 15.87 -19.19 3.23
N THR A 67 16.84 -19.40 2.34
CA THR A 67 18.22 -18.94 2.50
C THR A 67 18.53 -17.83 1.50
N LEU A 68 19.21 -16.79 1.97
CA LEU A 68 19.72 -15.67 1.16
C LEU A 68 21.25 -15.67 1.17
N ALA A 69 21.88 -15.52 0.01
CA ALA A 69 23.33 -15.54 -0.12
C ALA A 69 24.00 -14.23 0.34
N ASN A 70 23.35 -13.09 0.13
CA ASN A 70 23.96 -11.75 0.24
C ASN A 70 23.08 -10.76 1.02
N ASP A 71 22.54 -11.17 2.17
CA ASP A 71 21.73 -10.30 3.04
C ASP A 71 22.23 -10.37 4.49
N LYS A 72 21.75 -9.47 5.36
CA LYS A 72 22.12 -9.38 6.79
C LYS A 72 21.85 -10.67 7.59
N ARG A 73 21.07 -11.61 7.03
CA ARG A 73 20.76 -12.91 7.63
C ARG A 73 20.65 -13.96 6.53
N ALA A 74 21.49 -15.00 6.62
CA ALA A 74 21.47 -16.10 5.66
C ALA A 74 20.19 -16.95 5.75
N ASN A 75 19.75 -17.34 6.95
CA ASN A 75 18.58 -18.20 7.13
C ASN A 75 17.37 -17.40 7.63
N CYS A 76 16.36 -17.24 6.78
CA CYS A 76 15.15 -16.49 7.09
C CYS A 76 13.99 -17.44 7.42
N ARG A 77 13.19 -17.06 8.42
CA ARG A 77 11.91 -17.67 8.73
C ARG A 77 10.85 -16.59 8.56
N TYR A 78 9.80 -16.91 7.81
CA TYR A 78 8.71 -16.02 7.53
C TYR A 78 7.43 -16.65 8.06
N GLU A 79 6.64 -15.85 8.77
CA GLU A 79 5.38 -16.29 9.35
C GLU A 79 4.35 -15.17 9.33
N THR A 80 3.17 -15.48 8.81
CA THR A 80 2.10 -14.52 8.62
C THR A 80 0.74 -15.19 8.69
N ASN A 81 -0.29 -14.42 9.02
CA ASN A 81 -1.66 -14.75 8.63
C ASN A 81 -1.96 -13.97 7.34
N ARG A 82 -2.28 -14.70 6.27
CA ARG A 82 -2.66 -14.14 4.97
C ARG A 82 -4.16 -14.25 4.76
N GLN A 83 -4.81 -13.15 4.37
CA GLN A 83 -6.20 -13.17 3.95
C GLN A 83 -6.39 -12.44 2.62
N GLU A 84 -7.25 -13.00 1.77
CA GLU A 84 -7.58 -12.45 0.46
C GLU A 84 -9.02 -11.95 0.47
N LEU A 85 -9.19 -10.68 0.08
CA LEU A 85 -10.47 -9.99 0.04
C LEU A 85 -10.81 -9.67 -1.42
N THR A 86 -11.96 -10.12 -1.90
CA THR A 86 -12.44 -9.86 -3.27
C THR A 86 -13.48 -8.75 -3.25
N PHE A 87 -13.20 -7.69 -4.00
CA PHE A 87 -14.10 -6.59 -4.25
C PHE A 87 -14.63 -6.66 -5.67
N ALA A 88 -15.88 -6.28 -5.88
CA ALA A 88 -16.48 -6.22 -7.20
C ALA A 88 -17.28 -4.93 -7.39
N GLY A 89 -17.20 -4.35 -8.59
CA GLY A 89 -18.05 -3.22 -9.00
C GLY A 89 -19.31 -3.68 -9.73
N SER A 90 -20.17 -2.72 -10.11
CA SER A 90 -21.46 -2.96 -10.76
C SER A 90 -21.38 -3.74 -12.09
N LYS A 91 -20.24 -3.66 -12.80
CA LYS A 91 -19.99 -4.40 -14.06
C LYS A 91 -19.42 -5.81 -13.85
N GLY A 92 -19.38 -6.32 -12.62
CA GLY A 92 -18.90 -7.66 -12.29
C GLY A 92 -17.37 -7.85 -12.36
N ARG A 93 -16.61 -6.83 -12.77
CA ARG A 93 -15.14 -6.84 -12.67
C ARG A 93 -14.71 -6.88 -11.21
N LYS A 94 -13.71 -7.72 -10.94
CA LYS A 94 -13.23 -8.02 -9.59
C LYS A 94 -11.79 -7.53 -9.41
N ILE A 95 -11.46 -7.17 -8.19
CA ILE A 95 -10.10 -6.96 -7.72
C ILE A 95 -9.93 -7.65 -6.38
N ASN A 96 -8.82 -8.35 -6.20
CA ASN A 96 -8.47 -8.96 -4.93
C ASN A 96 -7.43 -8.08 -4.23
N ILE A 97 -7.57 -7.91 -2.91
CA ILE A 97 -6.55 -7.30 -2.06
C ILE A 97 -6.10 -8.37 -1.08
N ILE A 98 -4.81 -8.68 -1.09
CA ILE A 98 -4.23 -9.75 -0.30
C ILE A 98 -3.40 -9.13 0.82
N PHE A 99 -3.74 -9.46 2.07
CA PHE A 99 -3.07 -8.98 3.29
C PHE A 99 -2.32 -10.10 4.00
N PRO A 100 -1.00 -10.25 3.80
CA PRO A 100 -0.13 -10.91 4.77
C PRO A 100 0.19 -9.97 5.95
N ILE A 101 -0.11 -10.43 7.15
CA ILE A 101 0.17 -9.73 8.42
C ILE A 101 1.12 -10.57 9.28
N SER A 102 2.32 -10.05 9.56
CA SER A 102 3.28 -10.62 10.51
C SER A 102 3.13 -9.96 11.88
N ASN A 103 3.87 -10.42 12.88
CA ASN A 103 3.84 -9.84 14.23
C ASN A 103 4.47 -8.44 14.32
N ASP A 104 5.17 -8.02 13.26
CA ASP A 104 5.93 -6.78 13.19
C ASP A 104 5.59 -5.93 11.95
N GLY A 105 4.62 -6.35 11.14
CA GLY A 105 4.36 -5.70 9.87
C GLY A 105 3.05 -6.08 9.20
N VAL A 106 2.59 -5.16 8.35
CA VAL A 106 1.48 -5.36 7.43
C VAL A 106 2.02 -5.14 6.03
N ALA A 107 1.73 -6.05 5.12
CA ALA A 107 1.86 -5.81 3.69
C ALA A 107 0.51 -6.06 3.00
N PHE A 108 0.35 -5.49 1.81
CA PHE A 108 -0.75 -5.83 0.94
C PHE A 108 -0.36 -5.67 -0.53
N ARG A 109 -1.13 -6.33 -1.40
CA ARG A 109 -1.02 -6.15 -2.85
C ARG A 109 -2.40 -6.23 -3.50
N TYR A 110 -2.56 -5.51 -4.62
CA TYR A 110 -3.66 -5.69 -5.55
C TYR A 110 -3.38 -6.90 -6.45
N LEU A 111 -4.41 -7.70 -6.69
CA LEU A 111 -4.39 -8.81 -7.64
C LEU A 111 -5.62 -8.67 -8.54
N LEU A 112 -5.40 -8.52 -9.85
CA LEU A 112 -6.44 -8.65 -10.85
C LEU A 112 -6.66 -10.16 -11.11
N PRO A 113 -7.81 -10.74 -10.74
CA PRO A 113 -8.02 -12.17 -10.84
C PRO A 113 -8.20 -12.60 -12.31
N GLY A 114 -7.75 -13.81 -12.62
CA GLY A 114 -7.81 -14.39 -13.96
C GLY A 114 -6.53 -14.22 -14.76
N LYS A 115 -6.54 -14.74 -15.99
CA LYS A 115 -5.50 -14.52 -16.99
C LYS A 115 -6.12 -13.72 -18.12
N SER A 116 -5.42 -12.72 -18.62
CA SER A 116 -5.79 -11.97 -19.81
C SER A 116 -4.54 -11.72 -20.64
N ASP A 117 -4.65 -11.87 -21.95
CA ASP A 117 -3.60 -11.45 -22.89
C ASP A 117 -3.64 -9.94 -23.17
N GLU A 118 -4.67 -9.25 -22.66
CA GLU A 118 -4.80 -7.80 -22.77
C GLU A 118 -3.86 -7.07 -21.81
N VAL A 119 -3.13 -6.10 -22.33
CA VAL A 119 -2.27 -5.22 -21.54
C VAL A 119 -3.11 -4.37 -20.59
N GLN A 120 -2.99 -4.62 -19.29
CA GLN A 120 -3.61 -3.81 -18.25
C GLN A 120 -2.74 -2.59 -17.95
N ARG A 121 -3.20 -1.39 -18.35
CA ARG A 121 -2.49 -0.14 -18.06
C ARG A 121 -3.01 0.47 -16.76
N VAL A 122 -2.14 0.57 -15.76
CA VAL A 122 -2.41 1.31 -14.52
C VAL A 122 -2.25 2.80 -14.81
N LEU A 123 -3.30 3.58 -14.54
CA LEU A 123 -3.31 5.04 -14.67
C LEU A 123 -2.93 5.72 -13.36
N SER A 124 -3.43 5.22 -12.24
CA SER A 124 -3.10 5.76 -10.92
C SER A 124 -3.39 4.77 -9.80
N GLU A 125 -2.76 5.01 -8.66
CA GLU A 125 -3.02 4.34 -7.39
C GLU A 125 -3.48 5.38 -6.37
N SER A 126 -4.57 5.08 -5.65
CA SER A 126 -5.19 5.98 -4.65
C SER A 126 -4.93 5.54 -3.21
N THR A 127 -3.97 4.62 -3.02
CA THR A 127 -3.54 4.11 -1.71
C THR A 127 -3.07 5.25 -0.81
N ILE A 128 -3.54 5.25 0.44
CA ILE A 128 -3.13 6.23 1.45
C ILE A 128 -2.54 5.50 2.66
N PHE A 129 -1.64 6.20 3.36
CA PHE A 129 -1.17 5.85 4.70
C PHE A 129 -1.43 7.05 5.62
N HIS A 130 -2.60 7.08 6.24
CA HIS A 130 -2.98 8.17 7.13
C HIS A 130 -2.39 7.92 8.51
N LEU A 131 -1.28 8.58 8.81
CA LEU A 131 -0.62 8.49 10.10
C LEU A 131 -1.33 9.34 11.15
N PRO A 132 -1.33 8.93 12.44
CA PRO A 132 -1.79 9.79 13.53
C PRO A 132 -1.10 11.16 13.52
N ALA A 133 -1.81 12.21 13.92
CA ALA A 133 -1.31 13.59 13.84
C ALA A 133 0.00 13.84 14.61
N ALA A 134 0.25 13.09 15.69
CA ALA A 134 1.46 13.18 16.50
C ALA A 134 2.65 12.40 15.90
N ALA A 135 2.47 11.67 14.78
CA ALA A 135 3.52 10.90 14.16
C ALA A 135 4.65 11.81 13.66
N ARG A 136 5.88 11.38 13.94
CA ARG A 136 7.11 12.02 13.46
C ARG A 136 7.71 11.15 12.38
N ALA A 137 8.17 11.77 11.31
CA ALA A 137 8.73 11.10 10.15
C ALA A 137 10.18 11.51 9.91
N TRP A 138 10.92 10.54 9.38
CA TRP A 138 12.28 10.67 8.88
C TRP A 138 12.20 10.41 7.39
N LEU A 139 12.22 11.46 6.57
CA LEU A 139 11.86 11.39 5.17
C LEU A 139 13.04 11.74 4.27
N HIS A 140 13.25 10.93 3.25
CA HIS A 140 14.15 11.23 2.15
C HIS A 140 13.34 11.92 1.03
N PRO A 141 13.64 13.18 0.67
CA PRO A 141 12.87 13.89 -0.34
C PRO A 141 13.17 13.33 -1.74
N HIS A 142 12.14 13.28 -2.59
CA HIS A 142 12.33 12.91 -3.99
C HIS A 142 12.84 14.11 -4.78
N ALA A 143 14.04 13.96 -5.33
CA ALA A 143 14.70 14.95 -6.17
C ALA A 143 13.89 15.29 -7.44
N VAL A 144 14.06 16.53 -7.93
CA VAL A 144 13.44 16.96 -9.19
C VAL A 144 14.16 16.30 -10.36
N ALA A 145 13.41 15.76 -11.32
CA ALA A 145 13.98 15.10 -12.49
C ALA A 145 14.80 16.07 -13.36
N GLN A 146 15.83 15.55 -14.04
CA GLN A 146 16.70 16.33 -14.94
C GLN A 146 17.46 17.47 -14.22
N THR A 147 17.80 17.25 -12.95
CA THR A 147 18.63 18.18 -12.17
C THR A 147 19.89 17.51 -11.62
N GLY A 148 20.69 18.24 -10.85
CA GLY A 148 21.96 17.76 -10.29
C GLY A 148 23.08 17.62 -11.34
N TRP A 149 24.17 16.96 -10.96
CA TRP A 149 25.32 16.76 -11.85
C TRP A 149 24.90 16.00 -13.11
N ALA A 150 25.14 16.60 -14.28
CA ALA A 150 24.81 16.05 -15.58
C ALA A 150 23.36 15.55 -15.72
N ASN A 151 22.39 16.23 -15.10
CA ASN A 151 20.95 15.92 -15.16
C ASN A 151 20.58 14.49 -14.70
N THR A 152 21.37 13.93 -13.78
CA THR A 152 21.21 12.54 -13.32
C THR A 152 20.21 12.37 -12.17
N GLN A 153 19.60 13.45 -11.66
CA GLN A 153 18.50 13.31 -10.70
C GLN A 153 17.21 12.84 -11.38
N PRO A 154 16.38 12.01 -10.69
CA PRO A 154 16.47 11.60 -9.29
C PRO A 154 17.47 10.44 -9.07
N SER A 155 18.32 10.55 -8.04
CA SER A 155 19.39 9.56 -7.77
C SER A 155 19.35 8.95 -6.36
N TYR A 156 18.32 9.26 -5.56
CA TYR A 156 18.14 8.77 -4.18
C TYR A 156 19.31 9.11 -3.23
N LYS A 157 19.93 10.29 -3.41
CA LYS A 157 21.11 10.74 -2.65
C LYS A 157 20.90 12.01 -1.81
N GLU A 158 19.66 12.44 -1.63
CA GLU A 158 19.33 13.57 -0.74
C GLU A 158 19.57 13.25 0.75
N ASN A 159 19.61 14.28 1.59
CA ASN A 159 19.68 14.12 3.04
C ASN A 159 18.30 13.85 3.64
N TYR A 160 18.27 13.08 4.73
CA TYR A 160 17.04 12.87 5.50
C TYR A 160 16.56 14.16 6.17
N GLN A 161 15.26 14.38 6.11
CA GLN A 161 14.55 15.39 6.87
C GLN A 161 13.96 14.73 8.12
N MET A 162 14.48 15.12 9.29
CA MET A 162 14.21 14.45 10.57
C MET A 162 13.06 15.12 11.32
N GLY A 163 12.23 14.33 11.99
CA GLY A 163 11.23 14.82 12.94
C GLY A 163 10.08 15.62 12.33
N ARG A 164 9.84 15.49 11.01
CA ARG A 164 8.73 16.17 10.32
C ARG A 164 7.39 15.61 10.80
N ALA A 165 6.40 16.47 11.04
CA ALA A 165 5.05 16.02 11.38
C ALA A 165 4.42 15.30 10.18
N GLY A 166 3.66 14.23 10.42
CA GLY A 166 3.02 13.39 9.39
C GLY A 166 2.00 14.08 8.48
N ARG A 167 1.70 15.37 8.68
CA ARG A 167 0.90 16.17 7.74
C ARG A 167 1.78 16.74 6.64
N PHE A 168 1.95 15.97 5.56
CA PHE A 168 2.55 16.47 4.34
C PHE A 168 1.43 16.89 3.36
N GLN A 169 1.30 18.19 3.09
CA GLN A 169 0.61 18.65 1.89
C GLN A 169 1.66 18.72 0.78
N PRO A 170 1.56 17.90 -0.28
CA PRO A 170 2.48 18.04 -1.39
C PRO A 170 2.21 19.37 -2.10
N SER A 171 3.18 20.28 -2.05
CA SER A 171 3.21 21.43 -2.95
C SER A 171 3.72 20.96 -4.30
N PHE A 172 2.85 20.40 -5.14
CA PHE A 172 3.15 20.30 -6.56
C PHE A 172 3.09 21.72 -7.12
N LYS A 173 4.26 22.35 -7.32
CA LYS A 173 4.32 23.48 -8.25
C LYS A 173 3.94 22.90 -9.61
N GLN A 174 2.83 23.36 -10.19
CA GLN A 174 2.57 23.13 -11.60
C GLN A 174 3.80 23.59 -12.36
N ALA A 175 4.37 22.72 -13.19
CA ALA A 175 5.38 23.15 -14.15
C ALA A 175 4.72 24.22 -15.01
N GLU A 176 5.21 25.45 -14.92
CA GLU A 176 4.89 26.47 -15.90
C GLU A 176 5.37 25.93 -17.26
N ASN A 177 4.46 25.94 -18.23
CA ASN A 177 4.76 25.57 -19.61
C ASN A 177 5.89 26.47 -20.13
N GLY A 178 7.12 25.97 -20.06
CA GLY A 178 8.30 26.52 -20.71
C GLY A 178 9.07 25.37 -21.33
N TYR A 179 8.92 25.23 -22.65
CA TYR A 179 9.68 24.47 -23.66
C TYR A 179 10.97 23.76 -23.18
N CYS A 180 11.27 22.52 -23.60
CA CYS A 180 11.39 22.04 -24.98
C CYS A 180 10.55 20.81 -25.34
#